data_AF-A0A925XDM7-F1
#
_entry.id   AF-A0A925XDM7-F1
#
_cell.length_a   1.000
_cell.length_b   1.000
_cell.length_c   1.000
_cell.angle_alpha   90.00
_cell.angle_beta   90.00
_cell.angle_gamma   90.00
#
_symmetry.space_group_name_H-M   'P 1'
#
loop_
_entity.id
_entity.type
_entity.pdbx_description
1 polymer ?
#
loop_
_entity_poly.entity_id
_entity_poly.type
_entity_poly.pdbx_seq_one_letter_code
_entity_poly.pdbx_strand_id
1 'polypeptide(L)'
;REMIRSTQPPSIKKLAAAKQRRMDELLERNSEGQITPRERATLERLVAEAEALMVENAKRLSAFSQQPEGVPANAVPVTVWISPVVAGKG
;
A
#
# COMPACT_ATOMS: atom_id res chain seq x y z
N ARG A 1 -4.46 -23.95 -23.19
CA ARG A 1 -3.73 -23.85 -21.89
C ARG A 1 -4.15 -22.53 -21.26
N GLU A 2 -5.22 -22.56 -20.48
CA GLU A 2 -5.68 -21.38 -19.74
C GLU A 2 -4.72 -21.15 -18.58
N MET A 3 -3.98 -20.05 -18.65
CA MET A 3 -3.18 -19.59 -17.51
C MET A 3 -4.17 -19.01 -16.52
N ILE A 4 -4.57 -19.80 -15.53
CA ILE A 4 -5.36 -19.35 -14.39
C ILE A 4 -4.50 -18.29 -13.69
N ARG A 5 -4.78 -17.02 -13.98
CA ARG A 5 -4.12 -15.88 -13.35
C ARG A 5 -4.44 -15.97 -11.87
N SER A 6 -3.43 -16.13 -11.03
CA SER A 6 -3.62 -16.25 -9.59
C SER A 6 -4.37 -15.02 -9.07
N THR A 7 -5.63 -15.22 -8.68
CA THR A 7 -6.48 -14.28 -7.92
C THR A 7 -6.02 -14.11 -6.47
N GLN A 8 -4.81 -14.56 -6.16
CA GLN A 8 -4.27 -14.54 -4.81
C GLN A 8 -3.66 -13.16 -4.55
N PRO A 9 -3.99 -12.51 -3.42
CA PRO A 9 -3.45 -11.20 -3.09
C PRO A 9 -1.91 -11.24 -3.06
N PRO A 10 -1.24 -10.15 -3.47
CA PRO A 10 0.22 -10.11 -3.50
C PRO A 10 0.79 -10.31 -2.08
N SER A 11 1.84 -11.12 -1.97
CA SER A 11 2.54 -11.29 -0.69
C SER A 11 3.18 -9.98 -0.26
N ILE A 12 2.67 -9.42 0.84
CA ILE A 12 3.16 -8.19 1.46
C ILE A 12 4.41 -8.50 2.26
N LYS A 13 5.53 -7.85 1.93
CA LYS A 13 6.76 -7.97 2.69
C LYS A 13 6.67 -7.13 3.96
N LYS A 14 7.04 -7.70 5.10
CA LYS A 14 7.04 -7.01 6.39
C LYS A 14 8.48 -6.87 6.90
N LEU A 15 8.72 -5.82 7.67
CA LEU A 15 9.97 -5.69 8.41
C LEU A 15 10.08 -6.86 9.40
N ALA A 16 11.28 -7.41 9.57
CA ALA A 16 11.50 -8.50 10.52
C ALA A 16 11.14 -8.05 11.95
N ALA A 17 10.50 -8.91 12.74
CA ALA A 17 10.04 -8.56 14.09
C ALA A 17 11.17 -8.07 15.00
N ALA A 18 12.36 -8.64 14.89
CA ALA A 18 13.55 -8.19 15.62
C ALA A 18 13.97 -6.76 15.24
N LYS A 19 13.89 -6.40 13.95
CA LYS A 19 14.19 -5.05 13.47
C LYS A 19 13.11 -4.06 13.91
N GLN A 20 11.84 -4.46 13.89
CA GLN A 20 10.74 -3.64 14.40
C GLN A 20 10.91 -3.33 15.88
N ARG A 21 11.21 -4.35 16.71
CA ARG A 21 11.50 -4.14 18.14
C ARG A 21 12.67 -3.20 18.36
N ARG A 22 13.77 -3.40 17.60
CA ARG A 22 14.93 -2.52 17.71
C ARG A 22 14.61 -1.08 17.32
N MET A 23 13.77 -0.88 16.31
CA MET A 23 13.31 0.44 15.91
C MET A 23 12.48 1.09 17.01
N ASP A 24 11.59 0.32 17.65
CA ASP A 24 10.74 0.77 18.77
C ASP A 24 11.59 1.22 19.98
N GLU A 25 12.56 0.41 20.41
CA GLU A 25 13.51 0.77 21.47
C GLU A 25 14.29 2.06 21.16
N LEU A 26 14.70 2.23 19.89
CA LEU A 26 15.44 3.40 19.46
C LEU A 26 14.55 4.66 19.43
N LEU A 27 13.27 4.52 19.07
CA LEU A 27 12.30 5.61 19.11
C LEU A 27 12.00 6.05 20.54
N GLU A 28 11.84 5.09 21.46
CA GLU A 28 11.67 5.37 22.89
C GLU A 28 12.86 6.18 23.42
N ARG A 29 14.08 5.68 23.20
CA ARG A 29 15.29 6.39 23.63
C ARG A 29 15.50 7.74 22.96
N ASN A 30 15.04 7.91 21.72
CA ASN A 30 15.03 9.22 21.06
C ASN A 30 14.04 10.18 21.74
N SER A 31 12.85 9.70 22.10
CA SER A 31 11.84 10.48 22.84
C SER A 31 12.34 10.90 24.22
N GLU A 32 13.15 10.07 24.87
CA GLU A 32 13.79 10.38 26.17
C GLU A 32 15.03 11.28 26.03
N GLY A 33 15.47 11.60 24.81
CA GLY A 33 16.70 12.36 24.55
C GLY A 33 17.99 11.60 24.86
N GLN A 34 17.92 10.27 25.00
CA GLN A 34 19.03 9.38 25.38
C GLN A 34 19.65 8.63 24.17
N ILE A 35 19.24 8.97 22.95
CA ILE A 35 19.77 8.34 21.75
C ILE A 35 21.18 8.82 21.43
N THR A 36 22.09 7.90 21.15
CA THR A 36 23.44 8.26 20.67
C THR A 36 23.46 8.52 19.16
N PRO A 37 24.46 9.24 18.61
CA PRO A 37 24.55 9.48 17.16
C PRO A 37 24.58 8.18 16.34
N ARG A 38 25.25 7.14 16.84
CA ARG A 38 25.31 5.82 16.19
C ARG A 38 23.96 5.12 16.18
N GLU A 39 23.21 5.27 17.26
CA GLU A 39 21.87 4.72 17.40
C GLU A 39 20.85 5.45 16.55
N ARG A 40 20.99 6.77 16.42
CA ARG A 40 20.22 7.57 15.48
C ARG A 40 20.46 7.14 14.03
N ALA A 41 21.71 6.94 13.62
CA ALA A 41 22.01 6.41 12.29
C ALA A 41 21.41 5.01 12.05
N THR A 42 21.36 4.18 13.11
CA THR A 42 20.71 2.86 13.05
C THR A 42 19.20 3.00 12.90
N LEU A 43 18.58 3.91 13.64
CA LEU A 43 17.16 4.23 13.55
C LEU A 43 16.79 4.72 12.14
N GLU A 44 17.54 5.67 11.59
CA GLU A 44 17.34 6.19 10.23
C GLU A 44 17.42 5.08 9.17
N ARG A 45 18.36 4.15 9.32
CA ARG A 45 18.49 3.00 8.42
C ARG A 45 17.31 2.03 8.53
N LEU A 46 16.80 1.78 9.74
CA LEU A 46 15.64 0.91 9.95
C LEU A 46 14.36 1.54 9.37
N VAL A 47 14.20 2.86 9.53
CA VAL A 47 13.09 3.61 8.94
C VAL A 47 13.15 3.54 7.42
N ALA A 48 14.32 3.81 6.81
CA ALA A 48 14.48 3.73 5.36
C ALA A 48 14.18 2.32 4.79
N GLU A 49 14.56 1.26 5.52
CA GLU A 49 14.21 -0.11 5.14
C GLU A 49 12.69 -0.35 5.20
N ALA A 50 12.02 0.14 6.25
CA ALA A 50 10.57 0.04 6.38
C ALA A 50 9.84 0.81 5.27
N GLU A 51 10.28 2.02 4.94
CA GLU A 51 9.72 2.83 3.84
C GLU A 51 9.89 2.13 2.49
N ALA A 52 11.07 1.56 2.21
CA ALA A 52 11.30 0.80 0.99
C ALA A 52 10.34 -0.39 0.86
N LEU A 53 10.08 -1.11 1.97
CA LEU A 53 9.09 -2.19 2.01
C LEU A 53 7.67 -1.67 1.76
N MET A 54 7.29 -0.54 2.36
CA MET A 54 5.97 0.08 2.13
C MET A 54 5.79 0.46 0.65
N VAL A 55 6.77 1.10 0.03
CA VAL A 55 6.73 1.47 -1.39
C VAL A 55 6.64 0.23 -2.28
N GLU A 56 7.42 -0.82 -1.98
CA GLU A 56 7.36 -2.07 -2.75
C GLU A 56 5.99 -2.75 -2.63
N ASN A 57 5.42 -2.78 -1.42
CA ASN A 57 4.09 -3.31 -1.18
C ASN A 57 3.00 -2.49 -1.88
N ALA A 58 3.08 -1.16 -1.83
CA ALA A 58 2.15 -0.27 -2.51
C ALA A 58 2.17 -0.50 -4.03
N LYS A 59 3.36 -0.66 -4.62
CA LYS A 59 3.51 -1.00 -6.04
C LYS A 59 2.88 -2.35 -6.38
N ARG A 60 3.07 -3.38 -5.55
CA ARG A 60 2.45 -4.69 -5.74
C ARG A 60 0.92 -4.63 -5.66
N LEU A 61 0.39 -3.89 -4.68
CA LEU A 61 -1.05 -3.69 -4.52
C LEU A 61 -1.65 -2.90 -5.69
N SER A 62 -0.97 -1.84 -6.15
CA SER A 62 -1.40 -1.06 -7.31
C SER A 62 -1.36 -1.88 -8.60
N ALA A 63 -0.33 -2.72 -8.81
CA ALA A 63 -0.27 -3.60 -9.97
C ALA A 63 -1.39 -4.65 -9.95
N PHE A 64 -1.71 -5.18 -8.76
CA PHE A 64 -2.83 -6.09 -8.58
C PHE A 64 -4.19 -5.41 -8.84
N SER A 65 -4.40 -4.19 -8.37
CA SER A 65 -5.67 -3.47 -8.57
C SER A 65 -5.85 -2.93 -9.99
N GLN A 66 -4.76 -2.64 -10.70
CA GLN A 66 -4.77 -2.23 -12.10
C GLN A 66 -4.86 -3.40 -13.08
N GLN A 67 -4.77 -4.65 -12.62
CA GLN A 67 -5.14 -5.77 -13.47
C GLN A 67 -6.63 -5.63 -13.79
N PRO A 68 -7.01 -5.47 -15.06
CA PRO A 68 -8.42 -5.48 -15.41
C PRO A 68 -8.97 -6.86 -15.01
N GLU A 69 -9.82 -6.90 -13.99
CA GLU A 69 -10.87 -7.91 -13.94
C GLU A 69 -11.51 -7.87 -15.33
N GLY A 70 -11.51 -9.03 -15.98
CA GLY A 70 -11.89 -9.12 -17.38
C GLY A 70 -13.19 -8.38 -17.62
N VAL A 71 -13.11 -7.19 -18.21
CA VAL A 71 -14.20 -6.68 -19.02
C VAL A 71 -14.25 -7.64 -20.19
N PRO A 72 -15.26 -8.53 -20.29
CA PRO A 72 -15.44 -9.23 -21.55
C PRO A 72 -15.54 -8.14 -22.62
N ALA A 73 -14.95 -8.34 -23.79
CA ALA A 73 -14.99 -7.40 -24.92
C ALA A 73 -16.43 -7.04 -25.38
N ASN A 74 -17.42 -7.68 -24.74
CA ASN A 74 -18.85 -7.63 -24.93
C ASN A 74 -19.59 -7.01 -23.72
N ALA A 75 -18.89 -6.48 -22.71
CA ALA A 75 -19.52 -5.70 -21.65
C ALA A 75 -19.98 -4.35 -22.23
N VAL A 76 -21.28 -4.26 -22.50
CA VAL A 76 -21.93 -2.98 -22.77
C VAL A 76 -21.67 -2.04 -21.59
N PRO A 77 -21.03 -0.87 -21.79
CA PRO A 77 -20.85 0.09 -20.71
C PRO A 77 -22.24 0.54 -20.27
N VAL A 78 -22.64 0.20 -19.05
CA VAL A 78 -23.85 0.75 -18.44
C VAL A 78 -23.57 2.22 -18.18
N THR A 79 -23.95 3.06 -19.15
CA THR A 79 -24.00 4.50 -18.96
C THR A 79 -25.21 4.77 -18.08
N VAL A 80 -24.99 5.00 -16.78
CA VAL A 80 -26.02 5.53 -15.91
C VAL A 80 -26.27 6.97 -16.35
N TRP A 81 -27.28 7.16 -17.20
CA TRP A 81 -27.81 8.48 -17.53
C TRP A 81 -28.53 9.01 -16.30
N ILE A 82 -27.86 9.87 -15.53
CA ILE A 82 -28.52 10.67 -14.51
C ILE A 82 -29.16 11.85 -15.26
N SER A 83 -30.45 11.73 -15.57
CA SER A 83 -31.22 12.88 -16.04
C SER A 83 -31.30 13.92 -14.92
N PRO A 84 -30.83 15.17 -15.12
CA PRO A 84 -31.11 16.22 -14.16
C PRO A 84 -32.61 16.49 -14.15
N VAL A 85 -33.27 16.27 -13.00
CA VAL A 85 -34.60 16.83 -12.75
C VAL A 85 -34.45 18.35 -12.79
N VAL A 86 -34.90 18.94 -13.89
CA VAL A 86 -35.11 20.38 -13.97
C VAL A 86 -36.37 20.70 -13.17
N ALA A 87 -36.17 21.33 -12.02
CA ALA A 87 -37.23 22.02 -11.31
C ALA A 87 -37.76 23.15 -12.20
N GLY A 88 -38.98 22.99 -12.73
CA GLY A 88 -39.68 23.98 -13.52
C GLY A 88 -41.10 24.15 -13.01
N LYS A 89 -41.36 25.30 -12.39
CA LYS A 89 -42.65 25.77 -11.87
C LYS A 89 -43.76 25.78 -12.94
N GLY A 90 -44.98 25.50 -12.50
CA GLY A 90 -46.25 25.86 -13.15
C GLY A 90 -47.39 25.67 -12.18
#